data_AF-A0A4Y8QXB7-F1
#
_entry.id   AF-A0A4Y8QXB7-F1
#
_cell.length_a   1.000
_cell.length_b   1.000
_cell.length_c   1.000
_cell.angle_alpha   90.00
_cell.angle_beta   90.00
_cell.angle_gamma   90.00
#
_symmetry.space_group_name_H-M   'P 1'
#
loop_
_entity.id
_entity.type
_entity.pdbx_description
1 polymer ?
#
loop_
_entity_poly.entity_id
_entity_poly.type
_entity_poly.pdbx_seq_one_letter_code
_entity_poly.pdbx_strand_id
1 'polypeptide(L)'
;MDEHDHDHDAHEEGFDEADVSAAPAPAVWDAAAAGTASEAAAAAVATFARTDLAQDAWWAQLDPHLTRNAAQIYESVDVRLVPISTVTGPPDVEEADSPLLARASVPTDGGPYTVVLVRLDGASPWLVEEIRPQEES
;
A
#
# COMPACT_ATOMS: atom_id res chain seq x y z
N MET A 1 -28.11 51.09 46.33
CA MET A 1 -27.58 49.83 45.78
C MET A 1 -28.00 49.83 44.32
N ASP A 2 -27.41 50.68 43.48
CA ASP A 2 -26.00 50.66 43.01
C ASP A 2 -25.71 49.29 42.36
N GLU A 3 -25.84 49.21 41.03
CA GLU A 3 -24.73 49.14 40.05
C GLU A 3 -24.07 47.75 40.06
N HIS A 4 -23.95 47.02 38.95
CA HIS A 4 -23.08 47.38 37.85
C HIS A 4 -23.43 46.55 36.60
N ASP A 5 -23.54 47.27 35.48
CA ASP A 5 -23.26 46.80 34.13
C ASP A 5 -21.78 46.41 34.06
N HIS A 6 -21.45 45.22 33.57
CA HIS A 6 -20.11 44.93 33.03
C HIS A 6 -20.30 44.10 31.77
N ASP A 7 -20.40 44.83 30.67
CA ASP A 7 -19.83 44.42 29.39
C ASP A 7 -18.34 44.06 29.60
N HIS A 8 -17.97 42.82 29.28
CA HIS A 8 -16.62 42.48 28.89
C HIS A 8 -16.69 41.45 27.76
N ASP A 9 -16.61 42.01 26.56
CA ASP A 9 -16.07 41.37 25.37
C ASP A 9 -14.93 40.39 25.70
N ALA A 10 -15.09 39.13 25.29
CA ALA A 10 -13.98 38.25 25.01
C ALA A 10 -14.45 37.22 23.97
N HIS A 11 -14.38 37.63 22.70
CA HIS A 11 -14.05 36.70 21.64
C HIS A 11 -12.71 36.04 21.99
N GLU A 12 -12.72 34.76 22.36
CA GLU A 12 -11.53 33.91 22.24
C GLU A 12 -11.89 32.64 21.46
N GLU A 13 -11.26 32.59 20.30
CA GLU A 13 -11.19 31.53 19.32
C GLU A 13 -10.62 30.23 19.90
N GLY A 14 -11.01 29.09 19.33
CA GLY A 14 -10.31 27.84 19.60
C GLY A 14 -10.97 26.65 18.92
N PHE A 15 -10.63 26.45 17.64
CA PHE A 15 -10.59 25.17 16.93
C PHE A 15 -11.19 23.96 17.66
N ASP A 16 -12.44 23.62 17.37
CA ASP A 16 -12.89 22.21 17.44
C ASP A 16 -12.97 21.67 16.01
N GLU A 17 -11.90 21.87 15.24
CA GLU A 17 -11.53 20.87 14.26
C GLU A 17 -10.78 19.85 15.10
N ALA A 18 -11.54 18.93 15.70
CA ALA A 18 -10.98 17.72 16.25
C ALA A 18 -10.34 16.96 15.09
N ASP A 19 -9.10 17.35 14.75
CA ASP A 19 -8.08 16.45 14.27
C ASP A 19 -7.89 15.43 15.39
N VAL A 20 -8.86 14.51 15.49
CA VAL A 20 -8.63 13.28 16.21
C VAL A 20 -7.68 12.53 15.29
N SER A 21 -6.38 12.81 15.46
CA SER A 21 -5.32 11.93 15.03
C SER A 21 -5.61 10.60 15.69
N ALA A 22 -6.41 9.77 15.01
CA ALA A 22 -6.82 8.48 15.50
C ALA A 22 -5.53 7.71 15.75
N ALA A 23 -5.37 7.19 16.98
CA ALA A 23 -4.22 6.36 17.29
C ALA A 23 -4.14 5.22 16.26
N PRO A 24 -2.93 4.86 15.80
CA PRO A 24 -2.78 3.83 14.77
C PRO A 24 -3.45 2.54 15.21
N ALA A 25 -4.24 1.93 14.32
CA ALA A 25 -4.95 0.70 14.63
C ALA A 25 -3.94 -0.44 14.88
N PRO A 26 -4.15 -1.28 15.90
CA PRO A 26 -3.27 -2.39 16.18
C PRO A 26 -3.24 -3.36 14.98
N ALA A 27 -2.05 -3.70 14.51
CA ALA A 27 -1.87 -4.67 13.45
C ALA A 27 -1.72 -6.08 14.02
N VAL A 28 -2.47 -7.02 13.44
CA VAL A 28 -2.36 -8.45 13.71
C VAL A 28 -2.19 -9.20 12.39
N TRP A 29 -1.43 -10.29 12.45
CA TRP A 29 -1.34 -11.24 11.35
C TRP A 29 -2.34 -12.37 11.58
N ASP A 30 -3.43 -12.35 10.82
CA ASP A 30 -4.47 -13.36 10.81
C ASP A 30 -4.80 -13.77 9.36
N ALA A 31 -5.75 -14.70 9.19
CA ALA A 31 -6.14 -15.18 7.88
C ALA A 31 -6.74 -14.07 6.98
N ALA A 32 -7.35 -13.04 7.56
CA ALA A 32 -7.89 -11.91 6.79
C ALA A 32 -6.78 -10.97 6.33
N ALA A 33 -5.79 -10.70 7.19
CA ALA A 33 -4.59 -9.95 6.83
C ALA A 33 -3.80 -10.66 5.72
N ALA A 34 -3.62 -11.99 5.83
CA ALA A 34 -2.97 -12.80 4.80
C ALA A 34 -3.77 -12.79 3.47
N GLY A 35 -5.10 -12.91 3.54
CA GLY A 35 -5.97 -12.84 2.36
C GLY A 35 -5.87 -11.49 1.63
N THR A 36 -6.00 -10.39 2.37
CA THR A 36 -5.90 -9.03 1.79
C THR A 36 -4.49 -8.72 1.26
N ALA A 37 -3.44 -9.23 1.91
CA ALA A 37 -2.07 -9.13 1.39
C ALA A 37 -1.88 -9.93 0.09
N SER A 38 -2.45 -11.14 0.01
CA SER A 38 -2.43 -11.98 -1.20
C SER A 38 -3.14 -11.30 -2.36
N GLU A 39 -4.33 -10.74 -2.12
CA GLU A 39 -5.08 -9.99 -3.15
C GLU A 39 -4.30 -8.76 -3.62
N ALA A 40 -3.71 -7.99 -2.71
CA ALA A 40 -2.90 -6.82 -3.05
C ALA A 40 -1.66 -7.21 -3.87
N ALA A 41 -0.96 -8.28 -3.49
CA ALA A 41 0.20 -8.79 -4.22
C ALA A 41 -0.16 -9.26 -5.63
N ALA A 42 -1.24 -10.03 -5.76
CA ALA A 42 -1.74 -10.48 -7.06
C ALA A 42 -2.13 -9.31 -7.96
N ALA A 43 -2.86 -8.32 -7.42
CA ALA A 43 -3.29 -7.15 -8.18
C ALA A 43 -2.11 -6.29 -8.67
N ALA A 44 -1.12 -6.06 -7.81
CA ALA A 44 0.08 -5.29 -8.16
C ALA A 44 0.91 -6.01 -9.25
N VAL A 45 1.17 -7.31 -9.10
CA VAL A 45 1.96 -8.07 -10.10
C VAL A 45 1.18 -8.24 -11.40
N ALA A 46 -0.13 -8.47 -11.34
CA ALA A 46 -0.96 -8.53 -12.54
C ALA A 46 -0.93 -7.21 -13.31
N THR A 47 -0.95 -6.07 -12.61
CA THR A 47 -0.82 -4.73 -13.20
C THR A 47 0.58 -4.50 -13.76
N PHE A 48 1.61 -4.87 -13.01
CA PHE A 48 3.02 -4.80 -13.44
C PHE A 48 3.24 -5.58 -14.75
N ALA A 49 2.60 -6.73 -14.91
CA ALA A 49 2.67 -7.59 -16.08
C ALA A 49 1.87 -7.11 -17.31
N ARG A 50 1.15 -5.97 -17.23
CA ARG A 50 0.34 -5.42 -18.35
C ARG A 50 1.19 -4.75 -19.43
N THR A 51 2.01 -5.54 -20.09
CA THR A 51 2.88 -5.12 -21.22
C THR A 51 2.11 -4.71 -22.47
N ASP A 52 0.79 -4.98 -22.50
CA ASP A 52 -0.15 -4.55 -23.54
C ASP A 52 -0.56 -3.08 -23.43
N LEU A 53 -0.36 -2.44 -22.28
CA LEU A 53 -0.77 -1.06 -22.03
C LEU A 53 0.29 -0.04 -22.47
N ALA A 54 -0.16 1.17 -22.77
CA ALA A 54 0.74 2.32 -22.92
C ALA A 54 1.32 2.72 -21.54
N GLN A 55 2.54 3.25 -21.53
CA GLN A 55 3.27 3.61 -20.31
C GLN A 55 2.43 4.42 -19.31
N ASP A 56 1.77 5.49 -19.75
CA ASP A 56 0.96 6.33 -18.86
C ASP A 56 -0.25 5.59 -18.25
N ALA A 57 -0.89 4.73 -19.05
CA ALA A 57 -2.05 3.94 -18.62
C ALA A 57 -1.66 2.78 -17.69
N TRP A 58 -0.48 2.20 -17.91
CA TRP A 58 0.13 1.23 -17.01
C TRP A 58 0.48 1.89 -15.67
N TRP A 59 1.18 3.02 -15.72
CA TRP A 59 1.60 3.75 -14.52
C TRP A 59 0.43 4.20 -13.67
N ALA A 60 -0.62 4.77 -14.27
CA ALA A 60 -1.83 5.20 -13.58
C ALA A 60 -2.56 4.06 -12.84
N GLN A 61 -2.36 2.80 -13.26
CA GLN A 61 -2.89 1.63 -12.59
C GLN A 61 -1.93 1.07 -11.54
N LEU A 62 -0.61 1.15 -11.77
CA LEU A 62 0.39 0.58 -10.86
C LEU A 62 0.66 1.47 -9.65
N ASP A 63 0.81 2.79 -9.85
CA ASP A 63 1.15 3.77 -8.80
C ASP A 63 0.31 3.64 -7.51
N PRO A 64 -1.03 3.47 -7.57
CA PRO A 64 -1.85 3.33 -6.36
C PRO A 64 -1.56 2.07 -5.52
N HIS A 65 -0.92 1.06 -6.10
CA HIS A 65 -0.53 -0.15 -5.40
C HIS A 65 0.85 -0.04 -4.73
N LEU A 66 1.61 1.00 -5.04
CA LEU A 66 2.99 1.16 -4.62
C LEU A 66 3.09 2.06 -3.39
N THR A 67 4.12 1.84 -2.58
CA THR A 67 4.57 2.88 -1.65
C THR A 67 5.18 4.04 -2.42
N ARG A 68 5.32 5.20 -1.76
CA ARG A 68 6.02 6.34 -2.36
C ARG A 68 7.45 5.99 -2.78
N ASN A 69 8.16 5.17 -2.00
CA ASN A 69 9.52 4.77 -2.32
C ASN A 69 9.56 3.85 -3.55
N ALA A 70 8.70 2.83 -3.56
CA ALA A 70 8.56 1.95 -4.72
C ALA A 70 8.17 2.74 -5.97
N ALA A 71 7.26 3.71 -5.85
CA ALA A 71 6.82 4.50 -6.99
C ALA A 71 7.97 5.25 -7.69
N GLN A 72 8.92 5.82 -6.93
CA GLN A 72 10.10 6.48 -7.49
C GLN A 72 11.05 5.52 -8.25
N ILE A 73 10.99 4.23 -7.95
CA ILE A 73 11.78 3.21 -8.63
C ILE A 73 11.05 2.78 -9.91
N TYR A 74 9.77 2.42 -9.77
CA TYR A 74 8.98 1.86 -10.86
C TYR A 74 8.52 2.88 -11.91
N GLU A 75 8.48 4.19 -11.59
CA GLU A 75 8.12 5.23 -12.56
C GLU A 75 9.06 5.26 -13.78
N SER A 76 10.31 4.81 -13.57
CA SER A 76 11.35 4.77 -14.61
C SER A 76 11.38 3.46 -15.42
N VAL A 77 10.57 2.47 -15.05
CA VAL A 77 10.52 1.17 -15.72
C VAL A 77 9.75 1.30 -17.03
N ASP A 78 10.35 0.86 -18.14
CA ASP A 78 9.65 0.73 -19.42
C ASP A 78 8.78 -0.54 -19.38
N VAL A 79 7.46 -0.35 -19.45
CA VAL A 79 6.48 -1.45 -19.39
C VAL A 79 6.73 -2.52 -20.45
N ARG A 80 7.33 -2.17 -21.59
CA ARG A 80 7.60 -3.12 -22.69
C ARG A 80 8.80 -4.02 -22.42
N LEU A 81 9.60 -3.71 -21.41
CA LEU A 81 10.77 -4.50 -20.99
C LEU A 81 10.46 -5.41 -19.80
N VAL A 82 9.23 -5.38 -19.28
CA VAL A 82 8.79 -6.30 -18.21
C VAL A 82 8.78 -7.73 -18.78
N PRO A 83 9.49 -8.69 -18.16
CA PRO A 83 9.68 -10.03 -18.73
C PRO A 83 8.52 -11.00 -18.47
N ILE A 84 7.47 -10.54 -17.78
CA ILE A 84 6.29 -11.33 -17.43
C ILE A 84 5.03 -10.72 -18.04
N SER A 85 4.04 -11.56 -18.31
CA SER A 85 2.78 -11.13 -18.94
C SER A 85 1.54 -11.54 -18.15
N THR A 86 1.63 -12.54 -17.28
CA THR A 86 0.48 -13.00 -16.50
C THR A 86 0.88 -13.66 -15.19
N VAL A 87 0.02 -13.50 -14.18
CA VAL A 87 0.02 -14.32 -12.97
C VAL A 87 -0.60 -15.68 -13.31
N THR A 88 0.01 -16.78 -12.85
CA THR A 88 -0.38 -18.16 -13.21
C THR A 88 -1.06 -18.93 -12.08
N GLY A 89 -1.12 -18.35 -10.88
CA GLY A 89 -1.73 -18.97 -9.70
C GLY A 89 -1.88 -18.00 -8.52
N PRO A 90 -2.49 -18.44 -7.41
CA PRO A 90 -2.63 -17.61 -6.21
C PRO A 90 -1.25 -17.36 -5.57
N PRO A 91 -1.00 -16.15 -5.05
CA PRO A 91 0.20 -15.87 -4.26
C PRO A 91 0.22 -16.66 -2.96
N ASP A 92 1.39 -17.20 -2.61
CA ASP A 92 1.68 -17.69 -1.27
C ASP A 92 2.20 -16.53 -0.42
N VAL A 93 1.58 -16.28 0.74
CA VAL A 93 1.90 -15.10 1.57
C VAL A 93 2.22 -15.51 2.99
N GLU A 94 3.30 -14.94 3.51
CA GLU A 94 3.77 -15.14 4.87
C GLU A 94 3.98 -13.81 5.59
N GLU A 95 3.81 -13.84 6.92
CA GLU A 95 4.24 -12.74 7.78
C GLU A 95 5.75 -12.62 7.67
N ALA A 96 6.23 -11.39 7.56
CA ALA A 96 7.64 -11.11 7.62
C ALA A 96 8.09 -10.84 9.07
N ASP A 97 8.92 -9.82 9.26
CA ASP A 97 9.48 -9.45 10.55
C ASP A 97 8.45 -8.80 11.50
N SER A 98 7.26 -8.43 10.99
CA SER A 98 6.19 -7.79 11.77
C SER A 98 4.82 -7.96 11.08
N PRO A 99 3.69 -7.80 11.79
CA PRO A 99 2.35 -7.86 11.20
C PRO A 99 2.06 -6.69 10.24
N LEU A 100 2.96 -5.71 10.12
CA LEU A 100 2.89 -4.60 9.17
C LEU A 100 3.66 -4.90 7.87
N LEU A 101 4.35 -6.03 7.80
CA LEU A 101 5.20 -6.44 6.69
C LEU A 101 4.81 -7.86 6.27
N ALA A 102 4.53 -8.04 4.98
CA ALA A 102 4.24 -9.34 4.40
C ALA A 102 5.18 -9.62 3.23
N ARG A 103 5.49 -10.90 3.02
CA ARG A 103 6.17 -11.36 1.81
C ARG A 103 5.24 -12.30 1.06
N ALA A 104 5.09 -12.04 -0.23
CA ALA A 104 4.27 -12.86 -1.12
C ALA A 104 5.12 -13.42 -2.25
N SER A 105 5.03 -14.73 -2.50
CA SER A 105 5.55 -15.36 -3.71
C SER A 105 4.42 -15.49 -4.72
N VAL A 106 4.50 -14.72 -5.80
CA VAL A 106 3.49 -14.67 -6.87
C VAL A 106 3.97 -15.50 -8.05
N PRO A 107 3.30 -16.62 -8.40
CA PRO A 107 3.67 -17.40 -9.57
C PRO A 107 3.27 -16.66 -10.87
N THR A 108 4.21 -16.53 -11.80
CA THR A 108 3.98 -15.90 -13.12
C THR A 108 4.45 -16.81 -14.26
N ASP A 109 4.21 -16.39 -15.51
CA ASP A 109 4.68 -17.11 -16.70
C ASP A 109 6.21 -17.07 -16.87
N GLY A 110 6.88 -16.08 -16.28
CA GLY A 110 8.35 -15.97 -16.26
C GLY A 110 9.01 -16.47 -14.98
N GLY A 111 8.29 -17.20 -14.13
CA GLY A 111 8.76 -17.69 -12.83
C GLY A 111 8.14 -16.98 -11.62
N PRO A 112 8.40 -17.43 -10.39
CA PRO A 112 7.87 -16.77 -9.20
C PRO A 112 8.53 -15.41 -8.97
N TYR A 113 7.72 -14.44 -8.54
CA TYR A 113 8.17 -13.11 -8.11
C TYR A 113 7.95 -12.96 -6.62
N THR A 114 8.96 -12.45 -5.94
CA THR A 114 8.83 -12.04 -4.53
C THR A 114 8.32 -10.61 -4.48
N VAL A 115 7.24 -10.41 -3.73
CA VAL A 115 6.61 -9.13 -3.48
C VAL A 115 6.68 -8.82 -1.99
N VAL A 116 7.24 -7.68 -1.63
CA VAL A 116 7.24 -7.18 -0.25
C VAL A 116 6.13 -6.17 -0.11
N LEU A 117 5.21 -6.42 0.82
CA LEU A 117 4.09 -5.53 1.12
C LEU A 117 4.23 -4.92 2.51
N VAL A 118 3.87 -3.64 2.62
CA VAL A 118 3.84 -2.88 3.87
C VAL A 118 2.47 -2.24 4.07
N ARG A 119 2.09 -2.02 5.32
CA ARG A 119 0.95 -1.19 5.70
C ARG A 119 1.32 -0.29 6.86
N LEU A 120 0.64 0.85 6.99
CA LEU A 120 0.93 1.82 8.06
C LEU A 120 0.44 1.34 9.43
N ASP A 121 -0.69 0.63 9.46
CA ASP A 121 -1.37 0.16 10.66
C ASP A 121 -2.35 -0.98 10.30
N GLY A 122 -3.06 -1.52 11.29
CA GLY A 122 -3.98 -2.65 11.10
C GLY A 122 -5.19 -2.38 10.20
N ALA A 123 -5.58 -1.12 10.00
CA ALA A 123 -6.70 -0.71 9.14
C ALA A 123 -6.24 -0.19 7.76
N SER A 124 -4.95 0.08 7.60
CA SER A 124 -4.39 0.56 6.32
C SER A 124 -4.30 -0.56 5.27
N PRO A 125 -4.51 -0.23 3.97
CA PRO A 125 -4.32 -1.18 2.89
C PRO A 125 -2.85 -1.59 2.76
N TRP A 126 -2.62 -2.76 2.18
CA TRP A 126 -1.29 -3.21 1.79
C TRP A 126 -0.82 -2.47 0.56
N LEU A 127 0.37 -1.89 0.65
CA LEU A 127 1.10 -1.27 -0.46
C LEU A 127 2.36 -2.08 -0.73
N VAL A 128 2.75 -2.16 -2.00
CA VAL A 128 3.93 -2.86 -2.43
C VAL A 128 5.14 -1.95 -2.30
N GLU A 129 6.10 -2.39 -1.50
CA GLU A 129 7.41 -1.76 -1.35
C GLU A 129 8.39 -2.26 -2.42
N GLU A 130 8.23 -3.51 -2.85
CA GLU A 130 9.19 -4.16 -3.75
C GLU A 130 8.57 -5.32 -4.52
N ILE A 131 8.91 -5.42 -5.81
CA ILE A 131 8.59 -6.53 -6.74
C ILE A 131 9.90 -6.96 -7.39
N ARG A 132 10.37 -8.18 -7.11
CA ARG A 132 11.62 -8.70 -7.68
C ARG A 132 11.44 -10.15 -8.15
N PRO A 133 12.15 -10.56 -9.21
CA PRO A 133 12.22 -11.98 -9.55
C PRO A 133 12.77 -12.75 -8.34
N GLN A 134 12.21 -13.92 -8.06
CA GLN A 134 12.76 -14.79 -7.05
C GLN A 134 14.05 -15.40 -7.62
N GLU A 135 15.20 -14.98 -7.10
CA GLU A 135 16.49 -15.55 -7.48
C GLU A 135 16.45 -17.05 -7.11
N GLU A 136 16.53 -17.93 -8.12
CA GLU A 136 16.69 -19.36 -7.89
C GLU A 136 18.11 -19.59 -7.36
N SER A 137 18.21 -19.90 -6.06
CA SER A 137 19.49 -20.14 -5.39
C SER A 137 20.07 -21.53 -5.68
#